data_AF-A0A3M6Z021-F1
#
_entry.id   AF-A0A3M6Z021-F1
#
_cell.length_a   1.000
_cell.length_b   1.000
_cell.length_c   1.000
_cell.angle_alpha   90.00
_cell.angle_beta   90.00
_cell.angle_gamma   90.00
#
_symmetry.space_group_name_H-M   'P 1'
#
loop_
_entity.id
_entity.type
_entity.pdbx_description
1 polymer ?
#
loop_
_entity_poly.entity_id
_entity_poly.type
_entity_poly.pdbx_seq_one_letter_code
_entity_poly.pdbx_strand_id
1 'polypeptide(L)'
;MSNPPTPAYTLFATSPPGEKQRGRAHEPDFVGILLTMVRLVEQKTDLLIAINVPHVKGEYEENEVDFAGGRYGKLMQQAMGYREKVLETFEVKDWGLFVVEDE
;
A
#
# COMPACT_ATOMS: atom_id res chain seq x y z
N MET A 1 -12.92 22.71 12.64
CA MET A 1 -12.45 23.07 11.29
C MET A 1 -12.24 21.76 10.55
N SER A 2 -12.99 21.49 9.48
CA SER A 2 -12.74 20.33 8.63
C SER A 2 -11.45 20.59 7.85
N ASN A 3 -10.39 19.82 8.10
CA ASN A 3 -9.19 19.87 7.26
C ASN A 3 -9.61 19.67 5.79
N PRO A 4 -9.08 20.46 4.84
CA PRO A 4 -9.21 20.11 3.43
C PRO A 4 -8.69 18.68 3.22
N PRO A 5 -9.26 17.89 2.29
CA PRO A 5 -8.85 16.50 2.13
C PRO A 5 -7.34 16.41 1.89
N THR A 6 -6.63 15.78 2.82
CA THR A 6 -5.19 15.55 2.75
C THR A 6 -4.89 14.78 1.45
N PRO A 7 -4.07 15.31 0.53
CA PRO A 7 -3.81 14.64 -0.74
C PRO A 7 -3.27 13.23 -0.52
N ALA A 8 -3.92 12.25 -1.16
CA ALA A 8 -3.54 10.85 -1.09
C ALA A 8 -3.40 10.27 -2.51
N TYR A 9 -2.27 9.63 -2.79
CA TYR A 9 -1.95 9.04 -4.09
C TYR A 9 -1.68 7.55 -3.91
N THR A 10 -2.16 6.71 -4.82
CA THR A 10 -1.91 5.26 -4.75
C THR A 10 -1.21 4.78 -6.02
N LEU A 11 -0.10 4.05 -5.83
CA LEU A 11 0.62 3.32 -6.87
C LEU A 11 0.41 1.82 -6.65
N PHE A 12 0.08 1.12 -7.73
CA PHE A 12 0.07 -0.33 -7.79
C PHE A 12 1.38 -0.77 -8.42
N ALA A 13 2.12 -1.63 -7.70
CA ALA A 13 3.39 -2.15 -8.15
C ALA A 13 3.47 -3.66 -7.89
N THR A 14 4.45 -4.30 -8.53
CA THR A 14 4.83 -5.68 -8.24
C THR A 14 6.31 -5.74 -7.95
N SER A 15 6.72 -6.60 -7.01
CA SER A 15 8.12 -6.94 -6.81
C SER A 15 8.32 -8.45 -6.93
N PRO A 16 9.53 -8.92 -7.27
CA PRO A 16 9.89 -10.30 -7.03
C PRO A 16 9.84 -10.61 -5.52
N PRO A 17 9.88 -11.89 -5.13
CA PRO A 17 9.98 -12.29 -3.73
C PRO A 17 11.18 -11.63 -3.06
N GLY A 18 10.95 -11.10 -1.86
CA GLY A 18 12.02 -10.51 -1.06
C GLY A 18 13.07 -11.55 -0.73
N GLU A 19 14.33 -11.13 -0.58
CA GLU A 19 15.47 -12.05 -0.34
C GLU A 19 15.21 -13.05 0.79
N LYS A 20 14.61 -12.58 1.89
CA LYS A 20 14.27 -13.43 3.04
C LYS A 20 13.19 -14.47 2.75
N GLN A 21 12.36 -14.30 1.73
CA GLN A 21 11.29 -15.22 1.36
C GLN A 21 11.73 -16.30 0.37
N ARG A 22 12.87 -16.10 -0.31
CA ARG A 22 13.38 -17.03 -1.33
C ARG A 22 13.80 -18.37 -0.73
N GLY A 23 13.49 -19.46 -1.43
CA GLY A 23 13.79 -20.84 -1.05
C GLY A 23 12.94 -21.39 0.08
N ARG A 24 11.85 -20.72 0.47
CA ARG A 24 10.92 -21.21 1.51
C ARG A 24 9.77 -21.99 0.89
N ALA A 25 9.12 -22.84 1.70
CA ALA A 25 7.97 -23.64 1.27
C ALA A 25 6.78 -22.81 0.73
N HIS A 26 6.67 -21.54 1.16
CA HIS A 26 5.65 -20.60 0.72
C HIS A 26 6.29 -19.34 0.09
N GLU A 27 7.32 -19.54 -0.75
CA GLU A 27 7.86 -18.46 -1.56
C GLU A 27 6.77 -17.96 -2.53
N PRO A 28 6.46 -16.65 -2.54
CA PRO A 28 5.53 -16.11 -3.53
C PRO A 28 6.11 -16.19 -4.95
N ASP A 29 5.27 -16.25 -5.98
CA ASP A 29 5.72 -16.02 -7.37
C ASP A 29 6.07 -14.53 -7.56
N PHE A 30 5.30 -13.65 -6.94
CA PHE A 30 5.56 -12.21 -6.84
C PHE A 30 4.80 -11.60 -5.66
N VAL A 31 5.12 -10.35 -5.31
CA VAL A 31 4.38 -9.57 -4.31
C VAL A 31 3.72 -8.40 -5.01
N GLY A 32 2.39 -8.35 -4.97
CA GLY A 32 1.63 -7.15 -5.33
C GLY A 32 1.75 -6.12 -4.20
N ILE A 33 1.91 -4.86 -4.54
CA ILE A 33 2.13 -3.79 -3.57
C ILE A 33 1.18 -2.64 -3.87
N LEU A 34 0.37 -2.27 -2.88
CA LEU A 34 -0.38 -1.01 -2.88
C LEU A 34 0.41 -0.02 -2.03
N LEU A 35 0.99 0.97 -2.69
CA LEU A 35 1.72 2.07 -2.07
C LEU A 35 0.82 3.30 -2.04
N THR A 36 0.36 3.69 -0.87
CA THR A 36 -0.45 4.89 -0.67
C THR A 36 0.39 5.96 0.02
N MET A 37 0.60 7.08 -0.65
CA MET A 37 1.27 8.25 -0.10
C MET A 37 0.22 9.27 0.37
N VAL A 38 0.23 9.62 1.64
CA VAL A 38 -0.59 10.67 2.26
C VAL A 38 0.30 11.87 2.56
N ARG A 39 0.00 13.04 1.99
CA ARG A 39 0.85 14.22 2.09
C ARG A 39 0.36 15.20 3.15
N LEU A 40 1.06 15.27 4.28
CA LEU A 40 0.85 16.27 5.32
C LEU A 40 1.63 17.54 4.95
N VAL A 41 1.08 18.30 3.99
CA VAL A 41 1.77 19.41 3.31
C VAL A 41 2.28 20.47 4.29
N GLU A 42 1.47 20.86 5.26
CA GLU A 42 1.83 21.85 6.28
C GLU A 42 2.98 21.38 7.17
N GLN A 43 3.07 20.06 7.40
CA GLN A 43 4.11 19.42 8.20
C GLN A 43 5.32 18.99 7.37
N LYS A 44 5.37 19.33 6.07
CA LYS A 44 6.42 18.91 5.11
C LYS A 44 6.71 17.41 5.18
N THR A 45 5.68 16.60 5.47
CA THR A 45 5.83 15.16 5.75
C THR A 45 4.99 14.35 4.77
N ASP A 46 5.60 13.35 4.14
CA ASP A 46 4.92 12.37 3.31
C ASP A 46 4.87 11.04 4.07
N LEU A 47 3.66 10.54 4.33
CA LEU A 47 3.44 9.22 4.93
C LEU A 47 3.25 8.18 3.83
N LEU A 48 4.13 7.18 3.80
CA LEU A 48 4.05 6.08 2.84
C LEU A 48 3.52 4.82 3.52
N ILE A 49 2.33 4.39 3.09
CA ILE A 49 1.64 3.19 3.57
C ILE A 49 1.78 2.11 2.50
N ALA A 50 2.34 0.96 2.84
CA ALA A 50 2.50 -0.16 1.93
C ALA A 50 1.68 -1.37 2.40
N ILE A 51 0.81 -1.88 1.53
CA ILE A 51 0.13 -3.17 1.72
C ILE A 51 0.76 -4.18 0.76
N ASN A 52 1.51 -5.12 1.32
CA ASN A 52 2.17 -6.19 0.58
C ASN A 52 1.24 -7.40 0.47
N VAL A 53 1.05 -7.88 -0.75
CA VAL A 53 0.13 -8.96 -1.11
C VAL A 53 0.95 -10.07 -1.79
N PRO A 54 1.51 -11.01 -1.03
CA PRO A 54 2.25 -12.14 -1.62
C PRO A 54 1.29 -13.02 -2.41
N HIS A 55 1.63 -13.31 -3.66
CA HIS A 55 0.90 -14.24 -4.52
C HIS A 55 1.69 -15.54 -4.55
N VAL A 56 1.28 -16.53 -3.75
CA VAL A 56 1.93 -17.84 -3.67
C VAL A 56 1.25 -18.80 -4.63
N LYS A 57 2.04 -19.56 -5.39
CA LYS A 57 1.52 -20.50 -6.38
C LYS A 57 0.48 -21.44 -5.79
N GLY A 58 -0.68 -21.55 -6.45
CA GLY A 58 -1.81 -22.37 -5.99
C GLY A 58 -2.70 -21.70 -4.93
N GLU A 59 -2.35 -20.51 -4.44
CA GLU A 59 -3.16 -19.70 -3.51
C GLU A 59 -3.85 -18.52 -4.22
N TYR A 60 -3.61 -18.33 -5.52
CA TYR A 60 -4.29 -17.35 -6.37
C TYR A 60 -4.55 -17.90 -7.77
N GLU A 61 -5.56 -17.33 -8.44
CA GLU A 61 -5.92 -17.68 -9.81
C GLU A 61 -5.05 -16.89 -10.80
N GLU A 62 -4.06 -17.55 -11.41
CA GLU A 62 -3.07 -16.89 -12.29
C GLU A 62 -3.71 -16.17 -13.48
N ASN A 63 -4.78 -16.73 -14.05
CA ASN A 63 -5.52 -16.15 -15.17
C ASN A 63 -6.32 -14.89 -14.81
N GLU A 64 -6.57 -14.64 -13.53
CA GLU A 64 -7.25 -13.43 -13.05
C GLU A 64 -6.29 -12.24 -12.86
N VAL A 65 -4.99 -12.45 -13.02
CA VAL A 65 -3.96 -11.45 -12.76
C VAL A 65 -3.23 -11.05 -14.04
N ASP A 66 -3.35 -9.76 -14.37
CA ASP A 66 -2.64 -9.03 -15.41
C ASP A 66 -2.57 -7.56 -14.98
N PHE A 67 -1.52 -7.21 -14.24
CA PHE A 67 -1.33 -5.86 -13.70
C PHE A 67 -1.24 -4.79 -14.79
N ALA A 68 -0.63 -5.13 -15.94
CA ALA A 68 -0.51 -4.21 -17.08
C ALA A 68 -1.86 -3.99 -17.77
N GLY A 69 -2.69 -5.04 -17.86
CA GLY A 69 -4.05 -5.00 -18.38
C GLY A 69 -5.14 -4.59 -17.37
N GLY A 70 -4.77 -4.23 -16.15
CA GLY A 70 -5.70 -3.77 -15.10
C GLY A 70 -6.56 -4.88 -14.47
N ARG A 71 -6.23 -6.16 -14.67
CA ARG A 71 -6.85 -7.27 -13.95
C ARG A 71 -5.99 -7.62 -12.74
N TYR A 72 -6.47 -7.35 -11.53
CA TYR A 72 -5.63 -7.49 -10.33
C TYR A 72 -5.88 -8.77 -9.52
N GLY A 73 -6.90 -9.55 -9.88
CA GLY A 73 -7.32 -10.72 -9.12
C GLY A 73 -7.92 -10.41 -7.73
N LYS A 74 -8.45 -11.44 -7.07
CA LYS A 74 -9.17 -11.31 -5.80
C LYS A 74 -8.32 -10.78 -4.65
N LEU A 75 -7.06 -11.21 -4.55
CA LEU A 75 -6.17 -10.80 -3.45
C LEU A 75 -5.92 -9.29 -3.45
N MET A 76 -5.70 -8.70 -4.63
CA MET A 76 -5.51 -7.26 -4.76
C MET A 76 -6.82 -6.48 -4.52
N GLN A 77 -7.97 -7.01 -4.94
CA GLN A 77 -9.27 -6.39 -4.63
C GLN A 77 -9.50 -6.33 -3.11
N GLN A 78 -9.17 -7.40 -2.38
CA GLN A 78 -9.22 -7.39 -0.92
C GLN A 78 -8.26 -6.36 -0.32
N ALA A 79 -7.03 -6.28 -0.86
CA ALA A 79 -6.06 -5.29 -0.44
C ALA A 79 -6.49 -3.84 -0.71
N MET A 80 -7.22 -3.57 -1.80
CA MET A 80 -7.85 -2.28 -2.06
C MET A 80 -8.90 -1.94 -0.99
N GLY A 81 -9.69 -2.91 -0.55
CA GLY A 81 -10.62 -2.73 0.58
C GLY A 81 -9.90 -2.41 1.89
N TYR A 82 -8.78 -3.08 2.18
CA TYR A 82 -7.95 -2.73 3.34
C TYR A 82 -7.36 -1.32 3.22
N ARG A 83 -6.87 -0.93 2.05
CA ARG A 83 -6.40 0.45 1.78
C ARG A 83 -7.50 1.47 2.05
N GLU A 84 -8.70 1.24 1.55
CA GLU A 84 -9.85 2.11 1.80
C GLU A 84 -10.12 2.24 3.29
N LYS A 85 -10.10 1.12 4.03
CA LYS A 85 -10.32 1.15 5.47
C LYS A 85 -9.22 1.91 6.21
N VAL A 86 -7.96 1.75 5.82
CA VAL A 86 -6.84 2.50 6.38
C VAL A 86 -7.04 4.00 6.16
N LEU A 87 -7.38 4.44 4.95
CA LEU A 87 -7.60 5.86 4.67
C LEU A 87 -8.85 6.43 5.35
N GLU A 88 -9.95 5.69 5.39
CA GLU A 88 -11.19 6.09 6.06
C GLU A 88 -10.96 6.32 7.57
N THR A 89 -10.11 5.51 8.18
CA THR A 89 -9.84 5.55 9.63
C THR A 89 -8.55 6.30 9.99
N PHE A 90 -7.82 6.81 8.99
CA PHE A 90 -6.57 7.52 9.24
C PHE A 90 -6.84 8.86 9.93
N GLU A 91 -6.29 9.01 11.13
CA GLU A 91 -6.42 10.23 11.92
C GLU A 91 -5.11 10.49 12.67
N VAL A 92 -4.57 11.70 12.50
CA VAL A 92 -3.48 12.19 13.34
C VAL A 92 -4.06 12.63 14.68
N LYS A 93 -3.72 11.90 15.74
CA LYS A 93 -4.19 12.18 17.10
C LYS A 93 -3.37 13.25 17.83
N ASP A 94 -2.10 13.36 17.50
CA ASP A 94 -1.17 14.32 18.10
C ASP A 94 -0.33 14.94 16.97
N TRP A 95 -0.55 16.24 16.73
CA TRP A 95 0.19 17.00 15.72
C TRP A 95 1.57 17.44 16.20
N GLY A 96 1.85 17.39 17.51
CA GLY A 96 3.18 17.66 18.07
C GLY A 96 4.24 16.63 17.69
N LEU A 97 3.85 15.52 17.04
CA LEU A 97 4.76 14.52 16.49
C LEU A 97 5.57 15.05 15.30
N PHE A 98 5.08 16.07 14.60
CA PHE A 98 5.73 16.64 13.44
C PHE A 98 6.44 17.93 13.87
N VAL A 99 7.75 17.83 14.09
CA VAL A 99 8.58 19.01 14.39
C VAL A 99 8.74 19.79 13.09
N VAL A 100 8.24 21.03 13.07
CA VAL A 100 8.61 21.98 12.02
C VAL A 100 9.95 22.56 12.47
N GLU A 101 11.04 22.09 11.88
CA GLU A 101 12.33 22.79 12.05
C GLU A 101 12.16 24.19 11.44
N ASP A 102 12.28 25.22 12.27
CA ASP A 102 12.36 26.61 11.81
C ASP A 102 13.62 26.72 10.93
N GLU A 103 13.43 27.16 9.68
CA GLU A 103 14.53 27.39 8.70
C GLU A 103 15.49 28.50 9.14
#